data_AF-A0AAW1N0D6-F1
#
_entry.id   AF-A0AAW1N0D6-F1
#
_cell.length_a   1.000
_cell.length_b   1.000
_cell.length_c   1.000
_cell.angle_alpha   90.00
_cell.angle_beta   90.00
_cell.angle_gamma   90.00
#
_symmetry.space_group_name_H-M   'P 1'
#
loop_
_entity.id
_entity.type
_entity.pdbx_description
1 polymer ?
#
loop_
_entity_poly.entity_id
_entity_poly.type
_entity_poly.pdbx_seq_one_letter_code
_entity_poly.pdbx_strand_id
1 'polypeptide(L)'
;MIIGLAFVPMQNMQNALNGLSDNLAEELQPMLDWFEDNYIGGLNRRGNGRREPIFPHDMWNMYDRVLNLQDRTNNHAEAAHRRLQIELSADHPTI
;
A
#
# COMPACT_ATOMS: atom_id res chain seq x y z
N MET A 1 -1.19 -1.61 -10.85
CA MET A 1 -0.44 -2.87 -10.84
C MET A 1 0.23 -3.11 -9.48
N ILE A 2 1.29 -2.41 -9.09
CA ILE A 2 1.95 -2.57 -7.77
C ILE A 2 1.08 -2.08 -6.60
N ILE A 3 0.44 -0.92 -6.74
CA ILE A 3 -0.46 -0.36 -5.71
C ILE A 3 -1.63 -1.30 -5.33
N GLY A 4 -1.97 -2.25 -6.20
CA GLY A 4 -3.01 -3.25 -5.92
C GLY A 4 -2.61 -4.21 -4.80
N LEU A 5 -1.31 -4.38 -4.54
CA LEU A 5 -0.79 -5.23 -3.46
C LEU A 5 -1.25 -4.76 -2.08
N ALA A 6 -1.55 -3.47 -1.90
CA ALA A 6 -2.11 -2.95 -0.66
C ALA A 6 -3.45 -3.61 -0.28
N PHE A 7 -4.16 -4.20 -1.23
CA PHE A 7 -5.47 -4.83 -1.03
C PHE A 7 -5.39 -6.36 -1.05
N VAL A 8 -4.19 -6.94 -0.99
CA VAL A 8 -4.01 -8.39 -0.92
C VAL A 8 -3.83 -8.79 0.56
N PRO A 9 -4.54 -9.83 1.05
CA PRO A 9 -4.30 -10.33 2.39
C PRO A 9 -2.87 -10.88 2.50
N MET A 10 -2.19 -10.62 3.62
CA MET A 10 -0.76 -10.94 3.76
C MET A 10 -0.43 -12.42 3.48
N GLN A 11 -1.33 -13.35 3.80
CA GLN A 11 -1.21 -14.78 3.52
C GLN A 11 -1.09 -15.12 2.02
N ASN A 12 -1.64 -14.28 1.14
CA ASN A 12 -1.60 -14.47 -0.32
C ASN A 12 -0.57 -13.57 -1.00
N MET A 13 0.18 -12.76 -0.23
CA MET A 13 1.05 -11.72 -0.76
C MET A 13 2.13 -12.29 -1.69
N GLN A 14 2.74 -13.43 -1.34
CA GLN A 14 3.78 -14.02 -2.18
C GLN A 14 3.26 -14.46 -3.55
N ASN A 15 2.08 -15.05 -3.58
CA ASN A 15 1.47 -15.49 -4.84
C ASN A 15 1.12 -14.28 -5.70
N ALA A 16 0.65 -13.19 -5.09
CA ALA A 16 0.37 -11.94 -5.79
C ALA A 16 1.64 -11.28 -6.34
N LEU A 17 2.75 -11.30 -5.58
CA LEU A 17 4.04 -10.80 -6.06
C LEU A 17 4.53 -11.59 -7.27
N ASN A 18 4.54 -12.93 -7.20
CA ASN A 18 4.98 -13.77 -8.31
C ASN A 18 4.13 -13.52 -9.57
N GLY A 19 2.80 -13.57 -9.42
CA GLY A 19 1.90 -13.35 -10.55
C GLY A 19 1.99 -11.93 -11.12
N LEU A 20 2.27 -10.92 -10.27
CA LEU A 20 2.52 -9.57 -10.74
C LEU A 20 3.84 -9.48 -11.49
N SER A 21 4.92 -10.04 -10.95
CA SER A 21 6.26 -10.02 -11.55
C SER A 21 6.26 -10.67 -12.93
N ASP A 22 5.57 -11.80 -13.11
CA ASP A 22 5.46 -12.51 -14.39
C ASP A 22 4.78 -11.68 -15.50
N ASN A 23 3.97 -10.68 -15.12
CA ASN A 23 3.20 -9.85 -16.03
C ASN A 23 3.61 -8.37 -15.99
N LEU A 24 4.63 -8.03 -15.21
CA LEU A 24 5.12 -6.66 -15.06
C LEU A 24 6.12 -6.36 -16.16
N ALA A 25 6.06 -5.15 -16.71
CA ALA A 25 7.07 -4.68 -17.66
C ALA A 25 8.45 -4.68 -16.98
N GLU A 26 9.50 -5.11 -17.69
CA GLU A 26 10.85 -5.26 -17.12
C GLU A 26 11.36 -3.96 -16.50
N GLU A 27 11.00 -2.81 -17.06
CA GLU A 27 11.41 -1.49 -16.54
C GLU A 27 10.83 -1.17 -15.17
N LEU A 28 9.74 -1.84 -14.78
CA LEU A 28 9.10 -1.69 -13.47
C LEU A 28 9.54 -2.75 -12.46
N GLN A 29 10.29 -3.77 -12.88
CA GLN A 29 10.77 -4.81 -11.97
C GLN A 29 11.60 -4.24 -10.81
N PRO A 30 12.52 -3.27 -11.00
CA PRO A 30 13.26 -2.67 -9.88
C PRO A 30 12.35 -1.98 -8.86
N MET A 31 11.20 -1.46 -9.28
CA MET A 31 10.23 -0.84 -8.38
C MET A 31 9.50 -1.92 -7.55
N LEU A 32 9.17 -3.07 -8.16
CA LEU A 32 8.57 -4.19 -7.45
C LEU A 32 9.56 -4.80 -6.44
N ASP A 33 10.82 -4.97 -6.83
CA ASP A 33 11.87 -5.49 -5.96
C ASP A 33 12.09 -4.56 -4.75
N TRP A 34 12.16 -3.25 -5.00
CA TRP A 34 12.23 -2.25 -3.93
C TRP A 34 11.01 -2.33 -3.00
N PHE A 35 9.80 -2.49 -3.56
CA PHE A 35 8.60 -2.64 -2.75
C PHE A 35 8.65 -3.89 -1.87
N GLU A 36 9.04 -5.04 -2.42
CA GLU A 36 9.19 -6.28 -1.65
C GLU A 36 10.19 -6.09 -0.50
N ASP A 37 11.37 -5.52 -0.77
CA ASP A 37 12.41 -5.34 0.25
C ASP A 37 11.98 -4.41 1.40
N ASN A 38 11.23 -3.35 1.10
CA ASN A 38 10.89 -2.31 2.08
C ASN A 38 9.58 -2.58 2.83
N TYR A 39 8.57 -3.14 2.16
CA TYR A 39 7.21 -3.24 2.68
C TYR A 39 6.79 -4.66 3.02
N ILE A 40 7.40 -5.69 2.40
CA ILE A 40 7.04 -7.09 2.66
C ILE A 40 8.14 -7.80 3.44
N GLY A 41 9.40 -7.48 3.13
CA GLY A 41 10.59 -8.12 3.64
C GLY A 41 11.03 -9.25 2.71
N GLY A 42 12.25 -9.15 2.19
CA GLY A 42 12.82 -10.18 1.29
C GLY A 42 12.99 -11.53 1.98
N LEU A 43 12.90 -12.61 1.19
CA LEU A 43 13.17 -13.98 1.65
C LEU A 43 14.60 -14.09 2.19
N ASN A 44 14.75 -14.70 3.36
CA ASN A 44 16.08 -15.02 3.86
C ASN A 44 16.75 -16.02 2.91
N ARG A 45 18.03 -15.79 2.58
CA ARG A 45 18.83 -16.66 1.69
C ARG A 45 18.86 -18.14 2.12
N ARG A 46 18.54 -18.43 3.39
CA ARG A 46 18.50 -19.78 3.97
C ARG A 46 17.09 -20.39 4.01
N GLY A 47 16.08 -19.69 3.48
CA GLY A 47 14.68 -20.16 3.46
C GLY A 47 13.96 -20.16 4.81
N ASN A 48 14.61 -19.65 5.86
CA ASN A 48 14.09 -19.65 7.24
C ASN A 48 13.16 -18.45 7.53
N GLY A 49 12.34 -18.05 6.57
CA GLY A 49 11.39 -16.95 6.70
C GLY A 49 11.82 -15.67 5.97
N ARG A 50 11.12 -14.56 6.27
CA ARG A 50 11.40 -13.24 5.70
C ARG A 50 12.21 -12.38 6.65
N ARG A 51 12.90 -11.39 6.08
CA ARG A 51 13.40 -10.26 6.86
C ARG A 51 12.24 -9.41 7.33
N GLU A 52 12.40 -8.75 8.46
CA GLU A 52 11.45 -7.72 8.87
C GLU A 52 11.49 -6.56 7.86
N PRO A 53 10.33 -6.13 7.33
CA PRO A 53 10.27 -4.96 6.46
C PRO A 53 10.61 -3.69 7.22
N ILE A 54 11.07 -2.67 6.50
CA ILE A 54 11.30 -1.34 7.08
C ILE A 54 9.97 -0.70 7.49
N PHE A 55 8.92 -0.96 6.69
CA PHE A 55 7.58 -0.44 6.94
C PHE A 55 6.64 -1.57 7.39
N PRO A 56 6.10 -1.50 8.62
CA PRO A 56 5.12 -2.44 9.13
C PRO A 56 3.90 -2.62 8.22
N HIS A 57 3.35 -3.84 8.12
CA HIS A 57 2.25 -4.16 7.21
C HIS A 57 0.98 -3.38 7.52
N ASP A 58 0.67 -3.16 8.80
CA ASP A 58 -0.49 -2.39 9.27
C ASP A 58 -0.48 -0.92 8.81
N MET A 59 0.69 -0.36 8.51
CA MET A 59 0.85 1.00 8.02
C MET A 59 0.35 1.18 6.57
N TRP A 60 0.52 0.17 5.71
CA TRP A 60 0.27 0.29 4.27
C TRP A 60 -0.77 -0.68 3.71
N ASN A 61 -0.96 -1.84 4.34
CA ASN A 61 -1.93 -2.82 3.91
C ASN A 61 -3.34 -2.34 4.28
N MET A 62 -4.21 -2.32 3.28
CA MET A 62 -5.57 -1.80 3.36
C MET A 62 -6.61 -2.91 3.33
N TYR A 63 -6.23 -4.19 3.20
CA TYR A 63 -7.18 -5.29 3.04
C TYR A 63 -8.21 -5.34 4.18
N ASP A 64 -7.73 -5.46 5.42
CA ASP A 64 -8.63 -5.52 6.59
C ASP A 64 -9.38 -4.21 6.79
N ARG A 65 -8.77 -3.06 6.48
CA ARG A 65 -9.42 -1.76 6.60
C ARG A 65 -10.60 -1.63 5.65
N VAL A 66 -10.44 -2.08 4.41
CA VAL A 66 -11.50 -2.07 3.40
C VAL A 66 -12.62 -3.02 3.79
N LEU A 67 -12.30 -4.25 4.22
CA LEU A 67 -13.30 -5.22 4.65
C LEU A 67 -14.10 -4.74 5.85
N ASN A 68 -13.45 -4.09 6.82
CA ASN A 68 -14.07 -3.64 8.05
C ASN A 68 -14.60 -2.20 7.98
N LEU A 69 -14.63 -1.57 6.79
CA LEU A 69 -15.06 -0.18 6.59
C LEU A 69 -14.36 0.82 7.52
N GLN A 70 -13.09 0.55 7.86
CA GLN A 70 -12.29 1.39 8.73
C GLN A 70 -11.73 2.60 7.97
N ASP A 71 -11.37 3.62 8.74
CA ASP A 71 -10.83 4.84 8.17
C ASP A 71 -9.52 4.61 7.42
N ARG A 72 -9.48 5.12 6.20
CA ARG A 72 -8.26 5.23 5.39
C ARG A 72 -7.59 6.55 5.72
N THR A 73 -6.28 6.65 5.56
CA THR A 73 -5.54 7.93 5.72
C THR A 73 -6.14 9.04 4.85
N ASN A 74 -6.65 8.70 3.67
CA ASN A 74 -7.39 9.61 2.81
C ASN A 74 -8.68 10.13 3.46
N ASN A 75 -9.41 9.33 4.24
CA ASN A 75 -10.68 9.77 4.85
C ASN A 75 -10.46 10.96 5.80
N HIS A 76 -9.35 10.99 6.56
CA HIS A 76 -9.02 12.12 7.42
C HIS A 76 -8.59 13.35 6.62
N ALA A 77 -7.80 13.17 5.56
CA ALA A 77 -7.43 14.26 4.66
C ALA A 77 -8.67 14.86 3.95
N GLU A 78 -9.57 14.01 3.45
CA GLU A 78 -10.87 14.39 2.88
C GLU A 78 -11.77 15.06 3.92
N ALA A 79 -11.78 14.60 5.17
CA ALA A 79 -12.55 15.22 6.24
C ALA A 79 -12.02 16.62 6.59
N ALA A 80 -10.69 16.77 6.69
CA ALA A 80 -10.05 18.07 6.91
C ALA A 80 -10.30 19.01 5.71
N HIS A 81 -10.18 18.50 4.49
CA HIS A 81 -10.45 19.26 3.27
C HIS A 81 -11.91 19.71 3.19
N ARG A 82 -12.88 18.82 3.45
CA ARG A 82 -14.31 19.16 3.54
C ARG A 82 -14.58 20.22 4.60
N ARG A 83 -13.94 20.11 5.77
CA ARG A 83 -14.08 21.11 6.84
C ARG A 83 -13.54 22.47 6.42
N LEU A 84 -12.40 22.51 5.72
CA LEU A 84 -11.84 23.75 5.15
C LEU A 84 -12.77 24.37 4.08
N GLN A 85 -13.34 23.56 3.19
CA GLN A 85 -14.28 24.05 2.16
C GLN A 85 -15.53 24.66 2.80
N ILE A 86 -16.11 24.02 3.83
CA ILE A 86 -17.26 24.55 4.57
C ILE A 86 -16.92 25.89 5.24
N GLU A 87 -15.79 25.95 5.94
CA GLU A 87 -15.39 27.16 6.69
C GLU A 87 -15.09 28.35 5.76
N LEU A 88 -14.46 28.08 4.61
CA LEU A 88 -14.08 29.12 3.65
C LEU A 88 -15.17 29.45 2.62
N SER A 89 -16.30 28.74 2.62
CA SER A 89 -17.37 28.86 1.60
C SER A 89 -16.83 28.86 0.16
N ALA A 90 -15.77 28.08 -0.08
CA ALA A 90 -15.06 28.05 -1.34
C ALA A 90 -14.88 26.60 -1.80
N ASP A 91 -15.43 26.26 -2.96
CA ASP A 91 -15.22 24.96 -3.62
C ASP A 91 -13.77 24.78 -4.08
N HIS A 92 -13.07 25.90 -4.36
CA HIS A 92 -11.68 25.94 -4.82
C HIS A 92 -10.92 27.10 -4.16
N PRO A 93 -10.49 26.97 -2.90
CA PRO A 93 -9.59 27.94 -2.30
C PRO A 93 -8.22 27.83 -2.97
N THR A 94 -7.88 28.80 -3.82
CA THR A 94 -6.52 29.02 -4.30
C THR A 94 -5.69 29.66 -3.18
N ILE A 95 -4.52 29.06 -2.89
CA ILE A 95 -3.47 29.67 -2.07
C ILE A 95 -2.83 30.81 -2.85
#